data_AF-W2JVA6-F1
#
_entry.id   AF-W2JVA6-F1
#
_cell.length_a   1.000
_cell.length_b   1.000
_cell.length_c   1.000
_cell.angle_alpha   90.00
_cell.angle_beta   90.00
_cell.angle_gamma   90.00
#
_symmetry.space_group_name_H-M   'P 1'
#
loop_
_entity.id
_entity.type
_entity.pdbx_description
1 polymer ?
#
loop_
_entity_poly.entity_id
_entity_poly.type
_entity_poly.pdbx_seq_one_letter_code
_entity_poly.pdbx_strand_id
1 'polypeptide(L)'
;MAPSLTSDALNAIVSNEESMQSRSPPSSCGSDDDRQEETEYLEVADTVLNDDNWIWLRDLLDAVCDVSVRSQAKVFFARLFKTQDAARMEATLTEMENWRSGLNESEHELARALFLLGYDKSMSLGK
;
A
#
# COMPACT_ATOMS: atom_id res chain seq x y z
N MET A 1 39.53 -28.85 58.97
CA MET A 1 39.69 -27.51 59.58
C MET A 1 39.50 -26.50 58.48
N ALA A 2 38.41 -25.72 58.55
CA ALA A 2 38.26 -24.48 57.79
C ALA A 2 39.13 -23.38 58.43
N PRO A 3 39.46 -22.35 57.65
CA PRO A 3 39.02 -21.02 58.04
C PRO A 3 38.22 -20.33 56.93
N SER A 4 37.18 -19.64 57.39
CA SER A 4 36.30 -18.71 56.70
C SER A 4 36.94 -17.31 56.57
N LEU A 5 36.13 -16.35 56.06
CA LEU A 5 36.26 -14.88 56.00
C LEU A 5 36.56 -14.38 54.55
N THR A 6 35.82 -13.44 53.93
CA THR A 6 34.81 -12.48 54.44
C THR A 6 33.99 -11.84 53.30
N SER A 7 32.75 -11.49 53.63
CA SER A 7 31.63 -11.08 52.77
C SER A 7 31.62 -9.61 52.28
N ASP A 8 32.77 -9.00 51.96
CA ASP A 8 32.85 -7.56 51.66
C ASP A 8 33.19 -7.21 50.20
N ALA A 9 32.51 -7.83 49.24
CA ALA A 9 32.59 -7.39 47.83
C ALA A 9 31.27 -7.47 47.06
N LEU A 10 30.13 -7.65 47.74
CA LEU A 10 28.80 -7.72 47.11
C LEU A 10 27.81 -6.68 47.66
N ASN A 11 28.30 -5.58 48.24
CA ASN A 11 27.47 -4.49 48.75
C ASN A 11 27.87 -3.10 48.20
N ALA A 12 28.12 -3.04 46.90
CA ALA A 12 28.10 -1.77 46.15
C ALA A 12 26.94 -1.81 45.14
N ILE A 13 25.74 -2.06 45.66
CA ILE A 13 24.49 -1.66 45.02
C ILE A 13 23.92 -0.55 45.91
N VAL A 14 23.26 0.43 45.28
CA VAL A 14 22.36 1.43 45.86
C VAL A 14 23.00 2.79 46.14
N SER A 15 23.00 3.63 45.10
CA SER A 15 22.24 4.89 45.13
C SER A 15 22.31 5.53 43.74
N ASN A 16 21.32 5.24 42.89
CA ASN A 16 20.66 6.31 42.16
C ASN A 16 19.29 5.81 41.70
N GLU A 17 18.30 6.40 42.34
CA GLU A 17 16.88 6.16 42.19
C GLU A 17 16.36 6.64 40.83
N GLU A 18 15.22 6.07 40.45
CA GLU A 18 14.25 6.63 39.51
C GLU A 18 14.69 6.87 38.05
N SER A 19 14.43 5.85 37.21
CA SER A 19 13.56 6.09 36.06
C SER A 19 12.97 4.77 35.61
N MET A 20 11.75 4.49 36.06
CA MET A 20 10.88 3.53 35.39
C MET A 20 10.64 4.03 33.96
N GLN A 21 11.44 3.55 33.02
CA GLN A 21 11.08 3.61 31.62
C GLN A 21 11.10 2.19 31.08
N SER A 22 9.99 1.51 31.36
CA SER A 22 9.44 0.43 30.56
C SER A 22 9.71 0.76 29.10
N ARG A 23 10.75 0.16 28.52
CA ARG A 23 10.95 0.19 27.08
C ARG A 23 9.86 -0.69 26.49
N SER A 24 8.72 -0.09 26.26
CA SER A 24 7.71 -0.61 25.35
C SER A 24 8.42 -0.97 24.03
N PRO A 25 8.12 -2.13 23.42
CA PRO A 25 8.56 -2.37 22.06
C PRO A 25 8.09 -1.20 21.18
N PRO A 26 8.85 -0.79 20.15
CA PRO A 26 8.36 0.21 19.23
C PRO A 26 7.02 -0.28 18.68
N SER A 27 5.97 0.46 18.97
CA SER A 27 4.66 0.29 18.36
C SER A 27 4.82 0.66 16.89
N SER A 28 5.34 -0.27 16.08
CA SER A 28 5.28 -0.18 14.62
C SER A 28 3.86 -0.57 14.22
N CYS A 29 2.94 0.38 14.39
CA CYS A 29 1.55 0.21 14.03
C CYS A 29 1.32 0.84 12.65
N GLY A 30 1.27 -0.01 11.62
CA GLY A 30 0.38 0.19 10.48
C GLY A 30 0.78 1.16 9.37
N SER A 31 2.03 1.18 8.91
CA SER A 31 2.37 1.93 7.68
C SER A 31 3.24 1.16 6.67
N ASP A 32 3.86 0.06 7.08
CA ASP A 32 4.58 -0.81 6.13
C ASP A 32 3.62 -1.68 5.30
N ASP A 33 2.46 -2.04 5.86
CA ASP A 33 1.50 -2.94 5.21
C ASP A 33 0.89 -2.30 3.94
N ASP A 34 0.43 -1.04 4.03
CA ASP A 34 -0.15 -0.32 2.90
C ASP A 34 0.89 -0.06 1.78
N ARG A 35 2.14 0.22 2.15
CA ARG A 35 3.24 0.45 1.18
C ARG A 35 3.68 -0.84 0.51
N GLN A 36 3.63 -1.95 1.23
CA GLN A 36 3.92 -3.27 0.70
C GLN A 36 2.82 -3.72 -0.28
N GLU A 37 1.55 -3.49 0.06
CA GLU A 37 0.41 -3.78 -0.82
C GLU A 37 0.49 -2.94 -2.11
N GLU A 38 0.79 -1.64 -1.99
CA GLU A 38 0.98 -0.76 -3.16
C GLU A 38 2.09 -1.28 -4.08
N THR A 39 3.22 -1.70 -3.51
CA THR A 39 4.35 -2.24 -4.28
C THR A 39 3.95 -3.52 -5.03
N GLU A 40 3.22 -4.43 -4.39
CA GLU A 40 2.71 -5.63 -5.05
C GLU A 40 1.79 -5.30 -6.22
N TYR A 41 0.89 -4.33 -6.06
CA TYR A 41 0.01 -3.90 -7.15
C TYR A 41 0.77 -3.27 -8.30
N LEU A 42 1.81 -2.48 -8.03
CA LEU A 42 2.65 -1.90 -9.08
C LEU A 42 3.38 -2.98 -9.89
N GLU A 43 3.95 -3.98 -9.23
CA GLU A 43 4.61 -5.11 -9.92
C GLU A 43 3.63 -5.90 -10.81
N VAL A 44 2.41 -6.13 -10.31
CA VAL A 44 1.35 -6.78 -11.10
C VAL A 44 0.97 -5.90 -12.30
N ALA A 45 0.77 -4.60 -12.09
CA ALA A 45 0.43 -3.68 -13.16
C ALA A 45 1.52 -3.67 -14.23
N ASP A 46 2.79 -3.53 -13.86
CA ASP A 46 3.91 -3.49 -14.80
C ASP A 46 4.04 -4.80 -15.58
N THR A 47 3.79 -5.94 -14.93
CA THR A 47 3.80 -7.24 -15.61
C THR A 47 2.69 -7.36 -16.63
N VAL A 48 1.45 -7.02 -16.24
CA VAL A 48 0.28 -7.19 -17.11
C VAL A 48 0.25 -6.15 -18.23
N LEU A 49 0.58 -4.89 -17.95
CA LEU A 49 0.61 -3.80 -18.92
C LEU A 49 1.71 -3.96 -19.98
N ASN A 50 2.66 -4.89 -19.78
CA ASN A 50 3.64 -5.23 -20.82
C ASN A 50 3.04 -6.06 -21.96
N ASP A 51 1.91 -6.74 -21.75
CA ASP A 51 1.22 -7.50 -22.79
C ASP A 51 0.56 -6.57 -23.84
N ASP A 52 0.64 -6.96 -25.11
CA ASP A 52 0.14 -6.15 -26.24
C ASP A 52 -1.36 -5.89 -26.19
N ASN A 53 -2.14 -6.73 -25.49
CA ASN A 53 -3.57 -6.50 -25.27
C ASN A 53 -3.84 -5.21 -24.49
N TRP A 54 -2.85 -4.69 -23.75
CA TRP A 54 -2.94 -3.48 -22.94
C TRP A 54 -2.18 -2.30 -23.52
N ILE A 55 -1.70 -2.39 -24.77
CA ILE A 55 -0.95 -1.30 -25.41
C ILE A 55 -1.71 0.03 -25.37
N TRP A 56 -3.03 0.01 -25.61
CA TRP A 56 -3.87 1.19 -25.60
C TRP A 56 -3.92 1.88 -24.22
N LEU A 57 -3.89 1.11 -23.13
CA LEU A 57 -3.89 1.64 -21.76
C LEU A 57 -2.50 2.13 -21.38
N ARG A 58 -1.46 1.44 -21.86
CA ARG A 58 -0.06 1.87 -21.71
C ARG A 58 0.20 3.19 -22.41
N ASP A 59 -0.32 3.39 -23.62
CA ASP A 59 -0.22 4.66 -24.34
C ASP A 59 -0.90 5.82 -23.57
N LEU A 60 -2.06 5.56 -22.95
CA LEU A 60 -2.74 6.54 -22.08
C LEU A 60 -1.92 6.85 -20.82
N LEU A 61 -1.30 5.84 -20.22
CA LEU A 61 -0.40 6.04 -19.06
C LEU A 61 0.83 6.86 -19.45
N ASP A 62 1.45 6.58 -20.60
CA ASP A 62 2.65 7.27 -21.06
C ASP A 62 2.40 8.73 -21.44
N ALA A 63 1.15 9.08 -21.81
CA ALA A 63 0.72 10.45 -22.04
C ALA A 63 0.64 11.29 -20.75
N VAL A 64 0.52 10.66 -19.57
CA VAL A 64 0.45 11.36 -18.29
C VAL A 64 1.85 11.71 -17.79
N CYS A 65 2.14 13.01 -17.66
CA CYS A 65 3.45 13.46 -17.18
C CYS A 65 3.65 13.25 -15.67
N ASP A 66 2.57 13.34 -14.88
CA ASP A 66 2.65 13.21 -13.43
C ASP A 66 2.89 11.75 -13.01
N VAL A 67 4.01 11.52 -12.33
CA VAL A 67 4.42 10.20 -11.85
C VAL A 67 3.43 9.65 -10.81
N SER A 68 2.91 10.50 -9.93
CA SER A 68 1.96 10.09 -8.88
C SER A 68 0.63 9.65 -9.49
N VAL A 69 0.15 10.37 -10.51
CA VAL A 69 -1.06 10.01 -11.24
C VAL A 69 -0.86 8.68 -11.98
N ARG A 70 0.29 8.48 -12.64
CA ARG A 70 0.61 7.20 -13.29
C ARG A 70 0.68 6.04 -12.31
N SER A 71 1.36 6.20 -11.18
CA SER A 71 1.45 5.16 -10.15
C SER A 71 0.07 4.82 -9.59
N GLN A 72 -0.74 5.83 -9.25
CA GLN A 72 -2.09 5.60 -8.75
C GLN A 72 -2.98 4.90 -9.79
N ALA A 73 -2.88 5.28 -11.06
CA ALA A 73 -3.59 4.62 -12.15
C ALA A 73 -3.20 3.14 -12.30
N LYS A 74 -1.91 2.80 -12.15
CA LYS A 74 -1.42 1.42 -12.13
C LYS A 74 -1.97 0.63 -10.95
N VAL A 75 -2.02 1.23 -9.76
CA VAL A 75 -2.64 0.61 -8.57
C VAL A 75 -4.11 0.31 -8.83
N PHE A 76 -4.87 1.27 -9.36
CA PHE A 76 -6.27 1.04 -9.74
C PHE A 76 -6.40 -0.07 -10.76
N PHE A 77 -5.60 -0.05 -11.82
CA PHE A 77 -5.59 -1.12 -12.82
C PHE A 77 -5.36 -2.49 -12.18
N ALA A 78 -4.36 -2.64 -11.31
CA ALA A 78 -4.06 -3.91 -10.66
C ALA A 78 -5.18 -4.37 -9.71
N ARG A 79 -5.80 -3.44 -8.96
CA ARG A 79 -6.99 -3.71 -8.15
C ARG A 79 -8.13 -4.23 -9.02
N LEU A 80 -8.46 -3.52 -10.11
CA LEU A 80 -9.48 -3.93 -11.07
C LEU A 80 -9.16 -5.30 -11.69
N PHE A 81 -7.91 -5.55 -12.05
CA PHE A 81 -7.47 -6.80 -12.67
C PHE A 81 -7.58 -8.00 -11.72
N LYS A 82 -7.11 -7.86 -10.47
CA LYS A 82 -7.09 -8.96 -9.47
C LYS A 82 -8.44 -9.22 -8.81
N THR A 83 -9.28 -8.21 -8.67
CA THR A 83 -10.52 -8.32 -7.89
C THR A 83 -11.51 -9.30 -8.50
N GLN A 84 -12.00 -10.25 -7.70
CA GLN A 84 -13.09 -11.18 -8.08
C GLN A 84 -14.35 -10.96 -7.23
N ASP A 85 -14.31 -9.98 -6.32
CA ASP A 85 -15.40 -9.66 -5.40
C ASP A 85 -16.12 -8.39 -5.85
N ALA A 86 -17.45 -8.46 -5.98
CA ALA A 86 -18.25 -7.36 -6.49
C ALA A 86 -18.23 -6.13 -5.55
N ALA A 87 -18.22 -6.34 -4.23
CA ALA A 87 -18.20 -5.24 -3.27
C ALA A 87 -16.86 -4.49 -3.29
N ARG A 88 -15.74 -5.21 -3.39
CA ARG A 88 -14.41 -4.60 -3.60
C ARG A 88 -14.30 -3.87 -4.93
N MET A 89 -14.94 -4.39 -5.99
CA MET A 89 -15.01 -3.72 -7.29
C MET A 89 -15.75 -2.39 -7.18
N GLU A 90 -16.92 -2.38 -6.54
CA GLU A 90 -17.72 -1.16 -6.32
C GLU A 90 -16.97 -0.13 -5.46
N ALA A 91 -16.30 -0.58 -4.40
CA ALA A 91 -15.46 0.28 -3.57
C ALA A 91 -14.32 0.91 -4.37
N THR A 92 -13.65 0.13 -5.23
CA THR A 92 -12.57 0.63 -6.11
C THR A 92 -13.11 1.67 -7.10
N LEU A 93 -14.25 1.41 -7.74
CA LEU A 93 -14.88 2.35 -8.67
C LEU A 93 -15.26 3.68 -7.98
N THR A 94 -15.78 3.61 -6.76
CA THR A 94 -16.11 4.79 -5.95
C THR A 94 -14.85 5.61 -5.62
N GLU A 95 -13.75 4.95 -5.25
CA GLU A 95 -12.47 5.59 -4.98
C GLU A 95 -11.92 6.30 -6.24
N MET A 96 -12.06 5.67 -7.41
CA MET A 96 -11.66 6.25 -8.69
C MET A 96 -12.46 7.50 -9.07
N GLU A 97 -13.76 7.53 -8.78
CA GLU A 97 -14.59 8.73 -9.02
C GLU A 97 -14.12 9.92 -8.18
N ASN A 98 -13.77 9.66 -6.92
CA ASN A 98 -13.21 10.67 -6.02
C ASN A 98 -11.84 11.12 -6.53
N TRP A 99 -10.96 10.19 -6.89
CA TRP A 99 -9.64 10.48 -7.44
C TRP A 99 -9.70 11.32 -8.71
N ARG A 100 -10.64 11.02 -9.63
CA ARG A 100 -10.85 11.76 -10.88
C ARG A 100 -11.09 13.26 -10.66
N SER A 101 -11.72 13.63 -9.56
CA SER A 101 -12.01 15.05 -9.27
C SER A 101 -10.77 15.93 -9.10
N GLY A 102 -9.61 15.33 -8.79
CA GLY A 102 -8.34 16.02 -8.64
C GLY A 102 -7.47 16.08 -9.90
N LEU A 103 -7.94 15.50 -11.02
CA LEU A 103 -7.15 15.35 -12.24
C LEU A 103 -7.33 16.52 -13.21
N ASN A 104 -6.35 16.72 -14.09
CA ASN A 104 -6.50 17.66 -15.21
C ASN A 104 -7.26 17.02 -16.38
N GLU A 105 -7.62 17.81 -17.40
CA GLU A 105 -8.42 17.35 -18.54
C GLU A 105 -7.75 16.20 -19.32
N SER A 106 -6.43 16.24 -19.50
CA SER A 106 -5.69 15.15 -20.16
C SER A 106 -5.68 13.85 -19.36
N GLU A 107 -5.68 13.92 -18.03
CA GLU A 107 -5.70 12.75 -17.14
C GLU A 107 -7.10 12.16 -16.96
N HIS A 108 -8.15 12.93 -17.25
CA HIS A 108 -9.54 12.45 -17.20
C HIS A 108 -9.79 11.31 -18.18
N GLU A 109 -9.09 11.28 -19.32
CA GLU A 109 -9.21 10.19 -20.29
C GLU A 109 -8.72 8.86 -19.72
N LEU A 110 -7.55 8.87 -19.05
CA LEU A 110 -7.01 7.71 -18.34
C LEU A 110 -7.96 7.23 -17.23
N ALA A 111 -8.46 8.15 -16.41
CA ALA A 111 -9.41 7.80 -15.34
C ALA A 111 -10.71 7.21 -15.91
N ARG A 112 -11.22 7.76 -17.00
CA ARG A 112 -12.42 7.25 -17.69
C ARG A 112 -12.19 5.87 -18.26
N ALA A 113 -11.07 5.64 -18.91
CA ALA A 113 -10.68 4.34 -19.46
C ALA A 113 -10.65 3.25 -18.39
N LEU A 114 -9.97 3.51 -17.27
CA LEU A 114 -9.91 2.59 -16.13
C LEU A 114 -11.31 2.35 -15.53
N PHE A 115 -12.12 3.40 -15.38
CA PHE A 115 -13.46 3.28 -14.81
C PHE A 115 -14.35 2.38 -15.67
N LEU A 116 -14.30 2.54 -17.00
CA LEU A 116 -15.06 1.71 -17.94
C LEU A 116 -14.59 0.24 -17.89
N LEU A 117 -13.28 -0.01 -17.75
CA LEU A 117 -12.74 -1.35 -17.56
C LEU A 117 -13.30 -2.02 -16.29
N GLY A 118 -13.28 -1.29 -15.17
CA GLY A 118 -13.81 -1.78 -13.91
C GLY A 118 -15.32 -2.00 -13.94
N TYR A 119 -16.06 -1.11 -14.60
CA TYR A 119 -17.51 -1.21 -14.76
C TYR A 119 -17.92 -2.41 -15.64
N ASP A 120 -17.23 -2.65 -16.75
CA ASP A 120 -17.47 -3.84 -17.58
C ASP A 120 -17.23 -5.13 -16.78
N LYS A 121 -16.16 -5.14 -15.97
CA LYS A 121 -15.88 -6.27 -15.08
C LYS A 121 -16.93 -6.40 -13.97
N SER A 122 -17.41 -5.32 -13.36
CA SER A 122 -18.43 -5.39 -12.31
C SER A 122 -19.75 -5.99 -12.82
N MET A 123 -20.12 -5.67 -14.07
CA MET A 123 -21.26 -6.27 -14.76
C MET A 123 -21.12 -7.78 -15.00
N SER A 124 -19.89 -8.28 -15.05
CA SER A 124 -19.59 -9.71 -15.16
C SER A 124 -19.57 -10.42 -13.80
N LEU A 125 -19.28 -9.70 -12.70
CA LEU A 125 -19.26 -10.23 -11.33
C LEU A 125 -20.64 -10.26 -10.66
N GLY A 126 -21.56 -9.38 -11.09
CA GLY A 126 -22.93 -9.31 -10.56
C GLY A 126 -23.91 -10.35 -11.11
N LYS A 127 -23.42 -11.33 -11.89
CA LYS A 127 -24.19 -12.44 -12.47
C LYS A 127 -23.94 -13.73 -11.70
#